data_AF-A0A929VGB5-F1
#
_entry.id   AF-A0A929VGB5-F1
#
_cell.length_a   1.000
_cell.length_b   1.000
_cell.length_c   1.000
_cell.angle_alpha   90.00
_cell.angle_beta   90.00
_cell.angle_gamma   90.00
#
_symmetry.space_group_name_H-M   'P 1'
#
loop_
_entity.id
_entity.type
_entity.pdbx_description
1 polymer ?
#
loop_
_entity_poly.entity_id
_entity_poly.type
_entity_poly.pdbx_seq_one_letter_code
_entity_poly.pdbx_strand_id
1 'polypeptide(L)'
;MSVQIWQCIPFAGLLLCIALFPILKPDWWDQNKQWAVLFWSILSMVLFAASFGAAQTANMETETLVNDYLTFIVLLFGLYCVAGNITFEGDLAGSPRVNVCLLIIGTLLSSCIGTTGSSMLMIRPVIKMNSWRRKRSHIMVFFIFLVSNMGGCLTPVGDPPLLMGFMRGVPFFWSLKLFPVLLFNTALLLFLFY
;
A
#
# COMPACT_ATOMS: atom_id res chain seq x y z
N MET A 1 -27.13 -10.17 3.11
CA MET A 1 -26.63 -11.08 4.17
C MET A 1 -26.08 -10.23 5.29
N SER A 2 -26.65 -10.33 6.50
CA SER A 2 -26.08 -9.68 7.68
C SER A 2 -24.98 -10.57 8.26
N VAL A 3 -23.73 -10.11 8.19
CA VAL A 3 -22.60 -10.76 8.86
C VAL A 3 -22.75 -10.55 10.37
N GLN A 4 -22.68 -11.63 11.14
CA GLN A 4 -22.72 -11.56 12.60
C GLN A 4 -21.33 -11.18 13.13
N ILE A 5 -21.27 -10.37 14.19
CA ILE A 5 -20.00 -9.86 14.76
C ILE A 5 -19.03 -11.00 15.13
N TRP A 6 -19.54 -12.16 15.56
CA TRP A 6 -18.70 -13.32 15.90
C TRP A 6 -17.89 -13.86 14.69
N GLN A 7 -18.40 -13.68 13.47
CA GLN A 7 -17.71 -14.09 12.24
C GLN A 7 -16.48 -13.21 11.92
N CYS A 8 -16.34 -12.06 12.58
CA CYS A 8 -15.18 -11.18 12.46
C CYS A 8 -14.03 -11.57 13.41
N ILE A 9 -14.24 -12.53 14.33
CA ILE A 9 -13.21 -12.95 15.28
C ILE A 9 -11.93 -13.44 14.60
N PRO A 10 -11.98 -14.25 13.54
CA PRO A 10 -10.75 -14.71 12.87
C PRO A 10 -9.95 -13.55 12.27
N PHE A 11 -10.65 -12.57 11.70
CA PHE A 11 -10.03 -11.36 11.16
C PHE A 11 -9.37 -10.52 12.25
N ALA A 12 -10.08 -10.25 13.35
CA ALA A 12 -9.53 -9.52 14.49
C ALA A 12 -8.34 -10.25 15.13
N GLY A 13 -8.44 -11.57 15.27
CA GLY A 13 -7.37 -12.43 15.79
C GLY A 13 -6.13 -12.38 14.91
N LEU A 14 -6.28 -12.45 13.59
CA LEU A 14 -5.18 -12.30 12.64
C LEU A 14 -4.53 -10.92 12.74
N LEU A 15 -5.31 -9.84 12.82
CA LEU A 15 -4.79 -8.48 12.99
C LEU A 15 -4.00 -8.32 14.28
N LEU A 16 -4.52 -8.84 15.40
CA LEU A 16 -3.81 -8.85 16.68
C LEU A 16 -2.50 -9.64 16.59
N CYS A 17 -2.50 -10.76 15.86
CA CYS A 17 -1.27 -11.54 15.66
C CYS A 17 -0.21 -10.71 14.93
N ILE A 18 -0.59 -10.06 13.82
CA ILE A 18 0.31 -9.23 13.01
C ILE A 18 0.77 -8.00 13.79
N ALA A 19 -0.05 -7.44 14.68
CA ALA A 19 0.32 -6.27 15.46
C ALA A 19 1.25 -6.60 16.65
N LEU A 20 1.02 -7.73 17.32
CA LEU A 20 1.68 -8.04 18.59
C LEU A 20 2.90 -8.96 18.45
N PHE A 21 2.81 -10.04 17.66
CA PHE A 21 3.87 -11.05 17.62
C PHE A 21 5.19 -10.55 17.03
N PRO A 22 5.23 -9.67 16.00
CA PRO A 22 6.49 -9.08 15.54
C PRO A 22 7.21 -8.28 16.62
N ILE A 23 6.48 -7.72 17.59
CA ILE A 23 7.03 -6.90 18.67
C ILE A 23 7.42 -7.76 19.87
N LEU A 24 6.57 -8.73 20.24
CA LEU A 24 6.76 -9.56 21.44
C LEU A 24 7.75 -10.70 21.22
N LYS A 25 7.73 -11.36 20.05
CA LYS A 25 8.58 -12.51 19.70
C LYS A 25 8.92 -12.52 18.19
N PRO A 26 9.87 -11.69 17.75
CA PRO A 26 10.23 -11.53 16.34
C PRO A 26 10.66 -12.86 15.69
N ASP A 27 11.61 -13.58 16.31
CA ASP A 27 12.18 -14.81 15.75
C ASP A 27 11.12 -15.91 15.57
N TRP A 28 10.18 -16.01 16.51
CA TRP A 28 9.08 -16.96 16.43
C TRP A 28 8.10 -16.57 15.32
N TRP A 29 7.77 -15.28 15.22
CA TRP A 29 6.85 -14.79 14.19
C TRP A 29 7.40 -15.01 12.78
N ASP A 30 8.68 -14.72 12.54
CA ASP A 30 9.27 -14.89 11.21
C ASP A 30 9.23 -16.35 10.72
N GLN A 31 9.38 -17.31 11.64
CA GLN A 31 9.29 -18.75 11.33
C GLN A 31 7.84 -19.25 11.22
N ASN A 32 6.91 -18.71 12.03
CA ASN A 32 5.58 -19.28 12.21
C ASN A 32 4.42 -18.45 11.66
N LYS A 33 4.68 -17.29 11.03
CA LYS A 33 3.63 -16.42 10.45
C LYS A 33 2.68 -17.18 9.52
N GLN A 34 3.20 -18.12 8.72
CA GLN A 34 2.39 -18.95 7.82
C GLN A 34 1.36 -19.78 8.58
N TRP A 35 1.72 -20.35 9.73
CA TRP A 35 0.82 -21.15 10.57
C TRP A 35 -0.25 -20.29 11.23
N ALA A 36 0.10 -19.10 11.69
CA ALA A 36 -0.86 -18.15 12.24
C ALA A 36 -1.89 -17.75 11.17
N VAL A 37 -1.44 -17.40 9.96
CA VAL A 37 -2.33 -17.07 8.83
C VAL A 37 -3.22 -18.27 8.47
N LEU A 38 -2.64 -19.46 8.31
CA LEU A 38 -3.40 -20.68 7.97
C LEU A 38 -4.47 -20.99 9.01
N PHE A 39 -4.12 -20.93 10.30
CA PHE A 39 -5.05 -21.18 11.39
C PHE A 39 -6.26 -20.24 11.33
N TRP A 40 -6.02 -18.93 11.23
CA TRP A 40 -7.10 -17.94 11.18
C TRP A 40 -7.92 -18.02 9.89
N SER A 41 -7.30 -18.33 8.75
CA SER A 41 -8.00 -18.54 7.48
C SER A 41 -8.91 -19.77 7.51
N ILE A 42 -8.43 -20.90 8.01
CA ILE A 42 -9.25 -22.12 8.14
C ILE A 42 -10.40 -21.88 9.13
N LEU A 43 -10.14 -21.21 10.25
CA LEU A 43 -11.18 -20.89 11.22
C LEU A 43 -12.27 -20.01 10.58
N SER A 44 -11.88 -19.02 9.78
CA SER A 44 -12.82 -18.20 9.00
C SER A 44 -13.67 -19.07 8.07
N MET A 45 -13.04 -19.92 7.26
CA MET A 45 -13.72 -20.82 6.33
C MET A 45 -14.73 -21.73 7.04
N VAL A 46 -14.37 -22.32 8.18
CA VAL A 46 -15.26 -23.18 8.98
C VAL A 46 -16.45 -22.39 9.53
N LEU A 47 -16.24 -21.18 10.07
CA LEU A 47 -17.32 -20.35 10.60
C LEU A 47 -18.29 -19.89 9.50
N PHE A 48 -17.79 -19.54 8.32
CA PHE A 48 -18.63 -19.20 7.16
C PHE A 48 -19.37 -20.41 6.61
N ALA A 49 -18.72 -21.58 6.51
CA ALA A 49 -19.36 -22.82 6.06
C ALA A 49 -20.47 -23.29 7.02
N ALA A 50 -20.28 -23.13 8.32
CA ALA A 50 -21.28 -23.49 9.34
C ALA A 50 -22.52 -22.57 9.33
N SER A 51 -22.38 -21.33 8.89
CA SER A 51 -23.45 -20.31 8.93
C SER A 51 -24.18 -20.14 7.61
N PHE A 52 -23.48 -20.29 6.47
CA PHE A 52 -24.03 -20.08 5.13
C PHE A 52 -24.01 -21.34 4.24
N GLY A 53 -23.41 -22.43 4.72
CA GLY A 53 -23.29 -23.69 3.99
C GLY A 53 -22.01 -23.78 3.15
N ALA A 54 -21.41 -24.97 3.12
CA ALA A 54 -20.11 -25.21 2.50
C ALA A 54 -20.05 -24.85 1.01
N ALA A 55 -21.11 -25.16 0.24
CA ALA A 55 -21.16 -24.85 -1.19
C ALA A 55 -21.18 -23.34 -1.46
N GLN A 56 -21.90 -22.56 -0.64
CA GLN A 56 -21.97 -21.11 -0.81
C GLN A 56 -20.65 -20.44 -0.42
N THR A 57 -20.03 -20.88 0.67
CA THR A 57 -18.71 -20.40 1.11
C THR A 57 -17.63 -20.68 0.05
N ALA A 58 -17.58 -21.91 -0.48
CA ALA A 58 -16.60 -22.28 -1.50
C ALA A 58 -16.72 -21.42 -2.77
N ASN A 59 -17.95 -21.11 -3.20
CA ASN A 59 -18.19 -20.23 -4.35
C ASN A 59 -17.71 -18.81 -4.09
N MET A 60 -18.07 -18.23 -2.93
CA MET A 60 -17.64 -16.87 -2.55
C MET A 60 -16.13 -16.76 -2.41
N GLU A 61 -15.47 -17.75 -1.82
CA GLU A 61 -14.02 -17.78 -1.69
C GLU A 61 -13.33 -17.89 -3.04
N THR A 62 -13.85 -18.75 -3.94
CA THR A 62 -13.32 -18.87 -5.29
C THR A 62 -13.47 -17.57 -6.07
N GLU A 63 -14.64 -16.93 -5.99
CA GLU A 63 -14.90 -15.63 -6.61
C GLU A 63 -13.93 -14.56 -6.09
N THR A 64 -13.72 -14.51 -4.76
CA THR A 64 -12.80 -13.56 -4.13
C THR A 64 -11.34 -13.84 -4.52
N LEU A 65 -10.92 -15.11 -4.55
CA LEU A 65 -9.54 -15.47 -4.90
C LEU A 65 -9.22 -15.14 -6.37
N VAL A 66 -10.14 -15.46 -7.28
CA VAL A 66 -9.94 -15.27 -8.71
C VAL A 66 -10.16 -13.81 -9.11
N ASN A 67 -11.27 -13.21 -8.72
CA ASN A 67 -11.58 -11.85 -9.15
C ASN A 67 -10.76 -10.83 -8.37
N ASP A 68 -10.67 -10.94 -7.04
CA ASP A 68 -10.01 -9.93 -6.21
C ASP A 68 -8.49 -10.17 -6.10
N TYR A 69 -8.08 -11.32 -5.54
CA TYR A 69 -6.66 -11.56 -5.23
C TYR A 69 -5.80 -11.75 -6.47
N LEU A 70 -6.22 -12.55 -7.45
CA LEU A 70 -5.41 -12.83 -8.64
C LEU A 70 -5.24 -11.56 -9.48
N THR A 71 -6.31 -10.80 -9.71
CA THR A 71 -6.23 -9.51 -10.41
C THR A 71 -5.30 -8.54 -9.68
N PHE A 72 -5.40 -8.47 -8.35
CA PHE A 72 -4.50 -7.65 -7.53
C PHE A 72 -3.03 -8.05 -7.68
N ILE A 73 -2.73 -9.36 -7.61
CA ILE A 73 -1.37 -9.89 -7.78
C ILE A 73 -0.83 -9.58 -9.17
N VAL A 74 -1.61 -9.79 -10.22
CA VAL A 74 -1.21 -9.51 -11.61
C VAL A 74 -0.93 -8.02 -11.81
N LEU A 75 -1.78 -7.14 -11.27
CA LEU A 75 -1.58 -5.69 -11.34
C LEU A 75 -0.30 -5.25 -10.61
N LEU A 76 -0.10 -5.70 -9.37
CA LEU A 76 1.11 -5.39 -8.62
C LEU A 76 2.37 -5.94 -9.30
N PHE A 77 2.30 -7.15 -9.86
CA PHE A 77 3.42 -7.75 -10.58
C PHE A 77 3.76 -6.96 -11.84
N GLY A 78 2.75 -6.57 -12.64
CA GLY A 78 2.95 -5.72 -13.82
C GLY A 78 3.58 -4.38 -13.45
N LEU A 79 3.07 -3.74 -12.40
CA LEU A 79 3.60 -2.48 -11.90
C LEU A 79 5.04 -2.60 -11.39
N TYR A 80 5.35 -3.66 -10.64
CA TYR A 80 6.70 -3.95 -10.17
C TYR A 80 7.67 -4.22 -11.33
N CYS A 81 7.26 -4.99 -12.34
CA CYS A 81 8.07 -5.29 -13.50
C CYS A 81 8.39 -4.04 -14.33
N VAL A 82 7.42 -3.14 -14.52
CA VAL A 82 7.61 -1.88 -15.24
C VAL A 82 8.44 -0.90 -14.41
N ALA A 83 8.04 -0.62 -13.18
CA ALA A 83 8.71 0.38 -12.34
C ALA A 83 10.11 -0.05 -11.90
N GLY A 84 10.32 -1.35 -11.62
CA GLY A 84 11.60 -1.89 -11.17
C GLY A 84 12.70 -1.85 -12.25
N ASN A 85 12.32 -1.85 -13.53
CA ASN A 85 13.25 -1.73 -14.65
C ASN A 85 13.57 -0.28 -15.03
N ILE A 86 12.82 0.70 -14.52
CA ILE A 86 13.09 2.11 -14.76
C ILE A 86 14.10 2.59 -13.72
N THR A 87 15.36 2.72 -14.14
CA THR A 87 16.40 3.31 -13.31
C THR A 87 16.57 4.78 -13.68
N PHE A 88 16.26 5.68 -12.74
CA PHE A 88 16.47 7.11 -12.92
C PHE A 88 17.87 7.49 -12.43
N GLU A 89 18.81 7.63 -13.36
CA GLU A 89 20.15 8.15 -13.09
C GLU A 89 20.23 9.62 -13.49
N GLY A 90 20.57 10.49 -12.53
CA GLY A 90 20.77 11.91 -12.77
C GLY A 90 21.65 12.51 -11.69
N ASP A 91 22.54 13.44 -12.09
CA ASP A 91 23.37 14.20 -11.17
C ASP A 91 22.63 15.47 -10.75
N LEU A 92 21.61 15.28 -9.91
CA LEU A 92 20.77 16.36 -9.41
C LEU A 92 21.48 17.07 -8.26
N ALA A 93 21.35 18.39 -8.20
CA ALA A 93 21.90 19.16 -7.09
C ALA A 93 21.06 18.97 -5.82
N GLY A 94 21.67 18.58 -4.70
CA GLY A 94 21.01 18.39 -3.39
C GLY A 94 20.58 19.68 -2.69
N SER A 95 19.99 20.62 -3.43
CA SER A 95 19.42 21.86 -2.92
C SER A 95 18.00 21.64 -2.38
N PRO A 96 17.52 22.48 -1.43
CA PRO A 96 16.17 22.35 -0.88
C PRO A 96 15.07 22.42 -1.96
N ARG A 97 15.24 23.31 -2.95
CA ARG A 97 14.28 23.47 -4.06
C ARG A 97 14.16 22.22 -4.93
N VAL A 98 15.29 21.55 -5.20
CA VAL A 98 15.30 20.30 -5.99
C VAL A 98 14.64 19.16 -5.20
N ASN A 99 14.86 19.09 -3.87
CA ASN A 99 14.16 18.13 -3.01
C ASN A 99 12.64 18.34 -3.03
N VAL A 100 12.16 19.59 -2.88
CA VAL A 100 10.73 19.92 -2.97
C VAL A 100 10.17 19.50 -4.33
N CYS A 101 10.88 19.81 -5.42
CA CYS A 101 10.45 19.43 -6.78
C CYS A 101 10.36 17.90 -6.94
N LEU A 102 11.37 17.16 -6.48
CA LEU A 102 11.36 15.69 -6.51
C LEU A 102 10.23 15.09 -5.67
N LEU A 103 9.94 15.67 -4.50
CA LEU A 103 8.84 15.21 -3.66
C LEU A 103 7.48 15.44 -4.34
N ILE A 104 7.28 16.59 -4.99
CA ILE A 104 6.07 16.87 -5.79
C ILE A 104 5.95 15.86 -6.94
N ILE A 105 7.03 15.67 -7.71
CA ILE A 105 7.06 14.73 -8.84
C ILE A 105 6.77 13.32 -8.34
N GLY A 106 7.41 12.87 -7.27
CA GLY A 106 7.19 11.56 -6.67
C GLY A 106 5.74 11.36 -6.22
N THR A 107 5.14 12.38 -5.59
CA THR A 107 3.74 12.37 -5.15
C THR A 107 2.79 12.21 -6.34
N LEU A 108 3.01 12.95 -7.43
CA LEU A 108 2.20 12.85 -8.65
C LEU A 108 2.42 11.51 -9.37
N LEU A 109 3.67 11.05 -9.46
CA LEU A 109 3.99 9.74 -10.04
C LEU A 109 3.34 8.61 -9.25
N SER A 110 3.29 8.70 -7.92
CA SER A 110 2.64 7.70 -7.07
C SER A 110 1.15 7.51 -7.42
N SER A 111 0.48 8.54 -7.89
CA SER A 111 -0.90 8.45 -8.35
C SER A 111 -1.04 7.75 -9.70
N CYS A 112 0.01 7.70 -10.52
CA CYS A 112 -0.03 7.06 -11.84
C CYS A 112 0.52 5.63 -11.82
N ILE A 113 1.61 5.42 -11.10
CA ILE A 113 2.39 4.16 -11.10
C ILE A 113 2.45 3.50 -9.71
N GLY A 114 1.57 3.88 -8.78
CA GLY A 114 1.55 3.32 -7.43
C GLY A 114 2.59 3.91 -6.49
N THR A 115 2.27 3.93 -5.20
CA THR A 115 3.21 4.33 -4.12
C THR A 115 4.46 3.46 -4.12
N THR A 116 4.30 2.14 -4.28
CA THR A 116 5.44 1.21 -4.32
C THR A 116 6.35 1.46 -5.53
N GLY A 117 5.78 1.62 -6.72
CA GLY A 117 6.54 1.86 -7.95
C GLY A 117 7.28 3.20 -7.92
N SER A 118 6.58 4.28 -7.55
CA SER A 118 7.18 5.62 -7.43
C SER A 118 8.28 5.64 -6.35
N SER A 119 8.06 4.98 -5.21
CA SER A 119 9.07 4.91 -4.16
C SER A 119 10.31 4.13 -4.59
N MET A 120 10.17 2.98 -5.26
CA MET A 120 11.31 2.22 -5.78
C MET A 120 12.13 3.02 -6.80
N LEU A 121 11.47 3.80 -7.66
CA LEU A 121 12.10 4.63 -8.68
C LEU A 121 12.82 5.84 -8.08
N MET A 122 12.18 6.55 -7.13
CA MET A 122 12.68 7.83 -6.61
C MET A 122 13.60 7.69 -5.38
N ILE A 123 13.57 6.58 -4.65
CA ILE A 123 14.35 6.45 -3.40
C ILE A 123 15.86 6.54 -3.64
N ARG A 124 16.37 5.91 -4.70
CA ARG A 124 17.79 5.90 -5.05
C ARG A 124 18.33 7.29 -5.39
N PRO A 125 17.71 8.07 -6.31
CA PRO A 125 18.18 9.42 -6.59
C PRO A 125 18.07 10.35 -5.38
N VAL A 126 17.01 10.25 -4.56
CA VAL A 126 16.86 11.06 -3.34
C VAL A 126 17.99 10.81 -2.34
N ILE A 127 18.36 9.55 -2.11
CA ILE A 127 19.47 9.18 -1.23
C ILE A 127 20.81 9.67 -1.80
N LYS A 128 21.07 9.41 -3.10
CA LYS A 128 22.35 9.75 -3.74
C LYS A 128 22.59 11.26 -3.72
N MET A 129 21.60 12.04 -4.14
CA MET A 129 21.67 13.50 -4.21
C MET A 129 21.88 14.18 -2.85
N ASN A 130 21.35 13.60 -1.76
CA ASN A 130 21.46 14.15 -0.41
C ASN A 130 22.54 13.45 0.45
N SER A 131 23.35 12.57 -0.15
CA SER A 131 24.36 11.77 0.55
C SER A 131 25.41 12.64 1.27
N TRP A 132 25.72 13.81 0.72
CA TRP A 132 26.67 14.79 1.26
C TRP A 132 26.14 15.57 2.48
N ARG A 133 24.82 15.58 2.74
CA ARG A 133 24.22 16.35 3.84
C ARG A 133 24.35 15.64 5.18
N ARG A 134 24.71 16.39 6.23
CA ARG A 134 24.79 15.88 7.62
C ARG A 134 23.43 15.48 8.21
N LYS A 135 22.36 16.23 7.89
CA LYS A 135 20.97 15.93 8.32
C LYS A 135 20.15 15.51 7.11
N ARG A 136 19.94 14.21 6.93
CA ARG A 136 19.18 13.63 5.79
C ARG A 136 17.92 12.88 6.18
N SER A 137 17.72 12.57 7.47
CA SER A 137 16.58 11.78 7.95
C SER A 137 15.23 12.43 7.66
N HIS A 138 15.11 13.76 7.83
CA HIS A 138 13.85 14.47 7.55
C HIS A 138 13.41 14.30 6.08
N ILE A 139 14.34 14.35 5.13
CA ILE A 139 14.05 14.15 3.69
C ILE A 139 13.39 12.78 3.46
N MET A 140 13.90 11.75 4.12
CA MET A 140 13.35 10.39 4.03
C MET A 140 11.96 10.28 4.69
N VAL A 141 11.75 10.96 5.82
CA VAL A 141 10.44 10.98 6.50
C VAL A 141 9.38 11.66 5.62
N PHE A 142 9.70 12.84 5.06
CA PHE A 142 8.78 13.54 4.16
C PHE A 142 8.58 12.78 2.85
N PHE A 143 9.59 12.09 2.34
CA PHE A 143 9.44 11.17 1.22
C PHE A 143 8.43 10.06 1.52
N ILE A 144 8.50 9.44 2.70
CA ILE A 144 7.54 8.42 3.12
C ILE A 144 6.13 8.98 3.19
N PHE A 145 5.94 10.16 3.80
CA PHE A 145 4.61 10.76 3.92
C PHE A 145 4.02 11.15 2.58
N LEU A 146 4.77 11.89 1.75
CA LEU A 146 4.29 12.43 0.48
C LEU A 146 4.20 11.36 -0.61
N VAL A 147 5.27 10.62 -0.85
CA VAL A 147 5.38 9.69 -1.98
C VAL A 147 4.83 8.31 -1.61
N SER A 148 5.30 7.73 -0.51
CA SER A 148 4.97 6.34 -0.16
C SER A 148 3.59 6.15 0.47
N ASN A 149 2.97 7.21 1.00
CA ASN A 149 1.73 7.08 1.77
C ASN A 149 0.56 7.79 1.07
N MET A 150 0.60 9.12 0.95
CA MET A 150 -0.55 9.87 0.44
C MET A 150 -0.58 10.02 -1.09
N GLY A 151 0.55 9.83 -1.76
CA GLY A 151 0.69 10.08 -3.19
C GLY A 151 -0.18 9.19 -4.08
N GLY A 152 -0.61 8.02 -3.60
CA GLY A 152 -1.41 7.06 -4.38
C GLY A 152 -2.91 7.36 -4.47
N CYS A 153 -3.40 8.46 -3.90
CA CYS A 153 -4.84 8.62 -3.70
C CYS A 153 -5.67 9.05 -4.94
N LEU A 154 -5.04 9.39 -6.09
CA LEU A 154 -5.80 9.91 -7.24
C LEU A 154 -6.30 8.84 -8.21
N THR A 155 -5.74 7.63 -8.21
CA THR A 155 -6.20 6.54 -9.08
C THR A 155 -6.30 5.23 -8.30
N PRO A 156 -7.16 4.29 -8.76
CA PRO A 156 -7.22 2.94 -8.19
C PRO A 156 -5.92 2.14 -8.28
N VAL A 157 -4.97 2.54 -9.12
CA VAL A 157 -3.66 1.88 -9.24
C VAL A 157 -2.73 2.31 -8.10
N GLY A 158 -2.99 3.47 -7.52
CA GLY A 158 -2.09 4.14 -6.59
C GLY A 158 -1.94 3.43 -5.24
N ASP A 159 -3.04 2.90 -4.71
CA ASP A 159 -3.08 2.19 -3.43
C ASP A 159 -4.00 0.95 -3.46
N PRO A 160 -3.75 -0.06 -2.59
CA PRO A 160 -4.57 -1.27 -2.55
C PRO A 160 -6.07 -1.04 -2.21
N PRO A 161 -6.44 -0.14 -1.26
CA PRO A 161 -7.84 0.10 -0.95
C PRO A 161 -8.66 0.67 -2.11
N LEU A 162 -8.12 1.61 -2.89
CA LEU A 162 -8.81 2.16 -4.06
C LEU A 162 -8.94 1.13 -5.17
N LEU A 163 -7.94 0.24 -5.33
CA LEU A 163 -8.04 -0.88 -6.26
C LEU A 163 -9.19 -1.81 -5.89
N MET A 164 -9.28 -2.22 -4.62
CA MET A 164 -10.40 -3.04 -4.14
C MET A 164 -11.75 -2.34 -4.36
N GLY A 165 -11.82 -1.02 -4.13
CA GLY A 165 -13.02 -0.23 -4.42
C GLY A 165 -13.41 -0.28 -5.89
N PHE A 166 -12.44 -0.11 -6.79
CA PHE A 166 -12.65 -0.19 -8.24
C PHE A 166 -13.15 -1.57 -8.68
N MET A 167 -12.58 -2.64 -8.13
CA MET A 167 -12.99 -4.03 -8.42
C MET A 167 -14.42 -4.32 -7.94
N ARG A 168 -14.88 -3.62 -6.90
CA ARG A 168 -16.26 -3.64 -6.41
C ARG A 168 -17.21 -2.66 -7.13
N GLY A 169 -16.77 -2.06 -8.23
CA GLY A 169 -17.61 -1.25 -9.12
C GLY A 169 -17.54 0.27 -8.88
N VAL A 170 -16.60 0.77 -8.06
CA VAL A 170 -16.37 2.22 -7.94
C VAL A 170 -15.77 2.74 -9.26
N PRO A 171 -16.28 3.85 -9.84
CA PRO A 171 -15.73 4.39 -11.09
C PRO A 171 -14.26 4.80 -10.96
N PHE A 172 -13.46 4.57 -12.01
CA PHE A 172 -12.02 4.87 -12.02
C PHE A 172 -11.69 6.33 -11.63
N PHE A 173 -12.47 7.30 -12.12
CA PHE A 173 -12.25 8.72 -11.85
C PHE A 173 -12.85 9.22 -10.54
N TRP A 174 -13.47 8.35 -9.74
CA TRP A 174 -14.05 8.75 -8.46
C TRP A 174 -12.99 9.28 -7.49
N SER A 175 -11.79 8.68 -7.49
CA SER A 175 -10.65 9.07 -6.66
C SER A 175 -10.09 10.46 -6.99
N LEU A 176 -10.36 11.02 -8.17
CA LEU A 176 -9.97 12.40 -8.49
C LEU A 176 -10.64 13.44 -7.59
N LYS A 177 -11.75 13.08 -6.92
CA LYS A 177 -12.37 13.93 -5.88
C LYS A 177 -11.43 14.18 -4.69
N LEU A 178 -10.43 13.33 -4.49
CA LEU A 178 -9.42 13.48 -3.43
C LEU A 178 -8.31 14.45 -3.81
N PHE A 179 -8.28 14.95 -5.06
CA PHE A 179 -7.26 15.90 -5.53
C PHE A 179 -7.13 17.17 -4.66
N PRO A 180 -8.21 17.84 -4.22
CA PRO A 180 -8.09 19.00 -3.33
C PRO A 180 -7.46 18.63 -1.98
N VAL A 181 -7.78 17.45 -1.44
CA VAL A 181 -7.24 16.96 -0.17
C VAL A 181 -5.76 16.63 -0.30
N LEU A 182 -5.37 15.96 -1.39
CA LEU A 182 -3.97 15.71 -1.72
C LEU A 182 -3.19 17.02 -1.84
N LEU A 183 -3.72 18.00 -2.58
CA LEU A 183 -3.06 19.29 -2.80
C LEU A 183 -2.86 20.04 -1.48
N PHE A 184 -3.90 20.10 -0.64
CA PHE A 184 -3.82 20.75 0.67
C PHE A 184 -2.75 20.11 1.55
N ASN A 185 -2.78 18.79 1.70
CA ASN A 185 -1.82 18.06 2.52
C ASN A 185 -0.40 18.13 1.96
N THR A 186 -0.25 18.07 0.63
CA THR A 186 1.05 18.21 -0.04
C THR A 186 1.64 19.60 0.20
N ALA A 187 0.84 20.65 0.05
CA ALA A 187 1.28 22.02 0.31
C ALA A 187 1.69 22.21 1.78
N LEU A 188 0.90 21.70 2.73
CA LEU A 188 1.19 21.78 4.16
C LEU A 188 2.48 21.05 4.51
N LEU A 189 2.67 19.82 4.04
CA LEU A 189 3.87 19.04 4.31
C LEU A 189 5.11 19.65 3.65
N LEU A 190 5.01 20.16 2.42
CA LEU A 190 6.12 20.84 1.77
C LEU A 190 6.48 22.16 2.46
N PHE A 191 5.50 22.88 3.00
CA PHE A 191 5.74 24.06 3.82
C PHE A 191 6.47 23.71 5.12
N LEU A 192 6.11 22.61 5.78
CA LEU A 192 6.82 22.12 6.97
C LEU A 192 8.22 21.54 6.65
N PHE A 193 8.42 21.06 5.43
CA PHE A 193 9.67 20.47 4.97
C PHE A 193 10.75 21.53 4.67
N TYR A 194 10.35 22.66 4.09
CA TYR A 194 11.25 23.71 3.59
C TYR A 194 11.88 24.51 4.74
#